data_AF-T1G1E6-F1
#
_entry.id   AF-T1G1E6-F1
#
_cell.length_a   1.000
_cell.length_b   1.000
_cell.length_c   1.000
_cell.angle_alpha   90.00
_cell.angle_beta   90.00
_cell.angle_gamma   90.00
#
_symmetry.space_group_name_H-M   'P 1'
#
loop_
_entity.id
_entity.type
_entity.pdbx_description
1 polymer ?
#
loop_
_entity_poly.entity_id
_entity_poly.type
_entity_poly.pdbx_seq_one_letter_code
_entity_poly.pdbx_strand_id
1 'polypeptide(L)' 'MEAVAKHDFTATAPDELSFTRGTKLKILNTEEDKNWYKAELNRQEGFIPSNYIELNYPSYVG' A
#
# COMPACT_ATOMS: atom_id res chain seq x y z
N MET A 1 7.43 -2.40 5.93
CA MET A 1 6.85 -1.10 6.34
C MET A 1 5.33 -1.25 6.41
N GLU A 2 4.64 -0.40 7.16
CA GLU A 2 3.17 -0.40 7.19
C GLU A 2 2.63 0.87 6.53
N ALA A 3 1.45 0.77 5.95
CA ALA A 3 0.71 1.88 5.39
C ALA A 3 -0.76 1.81 5.77
N VAL A 4 -1.43 2.96 5.77
CA VAL A 4 -2.87 3.06 5.96
C VAL A 4 -3.50 3.65 4.71
N ALA A 5 -4.56 3.03 4.21
CA ALA A 5 -5.32 3.56 3.08
C ALA A 5 -6.06 4.85 3.47
N LYS A 6 -5.83 5.93 2.73
CA LYS A 6 -6.54 7.22 2.88
C LYS A 6 -7.88 7.23 2.13
N HIS A 7 -7.99 6.41 1.09
CA HIS A 7 -9.15 6.33 0.20
C HIS A 7 -9.45 4.87 -0.16
N ASP A 8 -10.64 4.62 -0.67
CA ASP A 8 -11.00 3.34 -1.28
C ASP A 8 -10.33 3.22 -2.65
N PHE A 9 -9.86 2.02 -2.98
CA PHE A 9 -9.27 1.69 -4.27
C PHE A 9 -9.79 0.33 -4.75
N THR A 10 -10.26 0.29 -5.99
CA THR A 10 -10.67 -0.94 -6.67
C THR A 10 -9.63 -1.25 -7.74
N ALA A 11 -9.03 -2.43 -7.66
CA ALA A 11 -8.09 -2.93 -8.64
C ALA A 11 -8.69 -2.89 -10.05
N THR A 12 -7.94 -2.30 -10.97
CA THR A 12 -8.25 -2.20 -12.39
C THR A 12 -7.49 -3.22 -13.24
N ALA A 13 -6.43 -3.80 -12.68
CA ALA A 13 -5.61 -4.84 -13.28
C ALA A 13 -5.46 -6.06 -12.32
N PRO A 14 -5.20 -7.27 -12.83
CA PRO A 14 -5.14 -8.50 -12.03
C PRO A 14 -3.95 -8.57 -11.06
N ASP A 15 -2.93 -7.76 -11.27
CA ASP A 15 -1.76 -7.59 -10.42
C ASP A 15 -1.91 -6.47 -9.39
N GLU A 16 -3.02 -5.73 -9.42
CA GLU A 16 -3.36 -4.70 -8.44
C GLU A 16 -4.16 -5.26 -7.27
N LEU A 17 -4.08 -4.58 -6.13
CA LEU A 17 -4.76 -4.99 -4.90
C LEU A 17 -5.82 -3.98 -4.49
N SER A 18 -7.07 -4.44 -4.39
CA SER A 18 -8.20 -3.62 -3.90
C SER A 18 -8.13 -3.45 -2.38
N PHE A 19 -8.50 -2.27 -1.88
CA PHE A 19 -8.57 -1.97 -0.45
C PHE A 19 -9.56 -0.84 -0.16
N THR A 20 -9.99 -0.73 1.10
CA THR A 20 -10.87 0.33 1.58
C THR A 20 -10.11 1.33 2.44
N ARG A 21 -10.63 2.55 2.58
CA ARG A 21 -10.10 3.56 3.49
C ARG A 21 -9.98 2.99 4.91
N GLY A 22 -8.85 3.25 5.55
CA GLY A 22 -8.53 2.76 6.90
C GLY A 22 -7.93 1.36 6.93
N THR A 23 -7.88 0.64 5.80
CA THR A 23 -7.20 -0.65 5.71
C THR A 23 -5.70 -0.48 5.98
N LYS A 24 -5.14 -1.34 6.84
CA LYS A 24 -3.71 -1.46 7.05
C LYS A 24 -3.11 -2.39 6.01
N LEU A 25 -2.11 -1.89 5.30
CA LEU A 25 -1.42 -2.58 4.22
C LEU A 25 0.04 -2.79 4.63
N LYS A 26 0.57 -3.98 4.37
CA LYS A 26 1.98 -4.26 4.59
C LYS A 26 2.73 -3.99 3.30
N ILE A 27 3.62 -3.00 3.32
CA ILE A 27 4.40 -2.62 2.14
C ILE A 27 5.61 -3.54 2.04
N LEU A 28 5.71 -4.22 0.90
CA LEU A 28 6.75 -5.17 0.54
C LEU A 28 7.85 -4.52 -0.29
N ASN A 29 7.49 -3.66 -1.24
CA ASN A 29 8.46 -2.94 -2.08
C ASN A 29 7.98 -1.53 -2.45
N THR A 30 8.89 -0.56 -2.36
CA THR A 30 8.69 0.84 -2.76
C THR A 30 9.76 1.35 -3.72
N GLU A 31 10.75 0.51 -4.08
CA GLU A 31 11.94 0.94 -4.82
C GLU A 31 11.76 0.83 -6.34
N GLU A 32 10.86 -0.03 -6.81
CA GLU A 32 10.63 -0.27 -8.25
C GLU A 32 9.90 0.89 -8.94
N ASP A 33 8.92 1.51 -8.29
CA ASP A 33 8.15 2.63 -8.84
C ASP A 33 7.75 3.61 -7.73
N LYS A 34 7.67 4.90 -8.06
CA LYS A 34 7.25 5.97 -7.11
C LYS A 34 5.73 6.08 -7.00
N ASN A 35 5.01 5.66 -8.04
CA ASN A 35 3.56 5.74 -8.12
C ASN A 35 2.89 4.45 -7.62
N TRP A 36 3.57 3.31 -7.73
CA TRP A 36 3.04 2.00 -7.39
C TRP A 36 3.94 1.26 -6.42
N TYR A 37 3.36 0.84 -5.29
CA TYR A 37 4.05 0.04 -4.30
C TYR A 37 3.49 -1.36 -4.28
N LYS A 38 4.36 -2.33 -4.03
CA LYS A 38 3.93 -3.71 -3.82
C LYS A 38 3.55 -3.89 -2.37
N ALA A 39 2.33 -4.37 -2.13
CA ALA A 39 1.77 -4.55 -0.80
C ALA A 39 1.09 -5.90 -0.63
N GLU A 40 0.95 -6.32 0.63
CA GLU A 40 0.25 -7.52 1.06
C GLU A 40 -0.96 -7.15 1.92
N LEU A 41 -2.11 -7.74 1.60
CA LEU A 41 -3.35 -7.68 2.38
C LEU A 41 -3.98 -9.07 2.44
N ASN A 42 -4.24 -9.58 3.66
CA ASN A 42 -4.90 -10.89 3.84
C ASN A 42 -4.23 -12.05 3.07
N ARG A 43 -2.88 -12.06 2.98
CA ARG A 43 -2.07 -13.02 2.20
C ARG A 43 -2.20 -12.89 0.67
N GLN A 44 -2.86 -11.85 0.18
CA GLN A 44 -2.86 -11.48 -1.22
C GLN A 44 -1.83 -10.37 -1.44
N GLU A 45 -0.99 -10.54 -2.45
CA GLU A 45 -0.01 -9.54 -2.85
C GLU A 45 -0.46 -8.85 -4.13
N GLY A 46 -0.18 -7.55 -4.25
CA GLY A 46 -0.43 -6.80 -5.48
C GLY A 46 0.08 -5.37 -5.40
N PHE A 47 -0.05 -4.67 -6.51
CA PHE A 47 0.33 -3.26 -6.62
C PHE A 47 -0.78 -2.35 -6.11
N ILE A 48 -0.38 -1.32 -5.39
CA ILE A 48 -1.26 -0.29 -4.85
C ILE A 48 -0.72 1.11 -5.21
N PRO A 49 -1.59 2.08 -5.47
CA PRO A 49 -1.15 3.45 -5.75
C PRO A 49 -0.63 4.13 -4.48
N SER A 50 0.60 4.66 -4.54
CA SER A 50 1.26 5.34 -3.42
C SER A 50 0.49 6.58 -2.95
N ASN A 51 -0.23 7.25 -3.84
CA ASN A 51 -0.99 8.45 -3.49
C ASN A 51 -2.23 8.15 -2.64
N TYR A 52 -2.72 6.90 -2.66
CA TYR A 52 -3.92 6.47 -1.93
C TYR A 52 -3.62 5.96 -0.52
N ILE A 53 -2.34 5.86 -0.16
CA ILE A 53 -1.89 5.37 1.13
C ILE A 53 -1.04 6.41 1.85
N GLU A 54 -0.96 6.27 3.15
CA GLU A 54 -0.04 6.99 4.03
C GLU A 54 0.96 5.98 4.59
N LEU A 55 2.23 6.15 4.26
CA LEU A 55 3.30 5.32 4.80
C LEU A 55 3.56 5.71 6.25
N ASN A 56 3.40 4.74 7.15
CA ASN A 56 3.82 4.91 8.53
C ASN A 56 5.31 4.60 8.60
N TYR A 57 6.11 5.65 8.46
CA TYR A 57 7.51 5.58 8.84
C TYR A 57 7.56 5.56 10.37
N PRO A 58 8.11 4.52 11.01
CA PRO A 58 8.41 4.62 12.43
C PRO A 58 9.35 5.82 12.56
N SER A 59 8.90 6.88 13.21
CA SER A 59 9.76 7.97 13.60
C SER A 59 10.82 7.36 14.50
N TYR A 60 12.01 7.12 13.96
CA TYR A 60 13.18 6.89 14.79
C TYR A 60 13.40 8.19 15.56
N VAL A 61 12.90 8.21 16.80
CA VAL A 61 13.18 9.28 17.75
C VAL A 61 14.63 9.06 18.17
N GLY A 62 15.54 9.76 17.51
CA GLY A 62 16.93 9.94 17.94
C GLY A 62 17.05 11.13 18.87
#